data_AF-A0AAV9FVF8-F1
#
_entry.id   AF-A0AAV9FVF8-F1
#
_cell.length_a   1.000
_cell.length_b   1.000
_cell.length_c   1.000
_cell.angle_alpha   90.00
_cell.angle_beta   90.00
_cell.angle_gamma   90.00
#
_symmetry.space_group_name_H-M   'P 1'
#
loop_
_entity.id
_entity.type
_entity.pdbx_description
1 polymer ?
#
loop_
_entity_poly.entity_id
_entity_poly.type
_entity_poly.pdbx_seq_one_letter_code
_entity_poly.pdbx_strand_id
1 'polypeptide(L)'
;MEFMGGTYCSQVKAKDLKTALNSWTQILTRDRLKIKHLTLNKLKRLEKEIQDGERPTKLKGLKNIWFTSFLTKENIIHVNIIKTASR
;
A
#
# COMPACT_ATOMS: atom_id res chain seq x y z
N MET A 1 4.80 3.75 2.08
CA MET A 1 3.55 3.98 2.82
C MET A 1 3.83 5.00 3.90
N GLU A 2 3.04 6.06 3.95
CA GLU A 2 2.97 6.98 5.08
C GLU A 2 1.77 6.62 5.94
N PHE A 3 1.98 6.44 7.24
CA PHE A 3 0.91 6.16 8.19
C PHE A 3 1.31 6.64 9.59
N MET A 4 0.45 7.45 10.23
CA MET A 4 0.65 7.95 11.61
C MET A 4 2.02 8.62 11.83
N GLY A 5 2.52 9.36 10.83
CA GLY A 5 3.83 10.05 10.88
C GLY A 5 5.05 9.14 10.69
N GLY A 6 4.84 7.87 10.34
CA GLY A 6 5.90 6.93 10.00
C GLY A 6 5.90 6.55 8.52
N THR A 7 7.11 6.42 7.95
CA THR A 7 7.33 5.90 6.60
C THR A 7 7.71 4.42 6.65
N TYR A 8 7.01 3.59 5.87
CA TYR A 8 7.34 2.18 5.67
C TYR A 8 7.54 1.87 4.18
N CYS A 9 8.65 1.20 3.86
CA CYS A 9 9.04 0.81 2.50
C CYS A 9 9.26 -0.70 2.41
N SER A 10 8.77 -1.30 1.33
CA SER A 10 8.91 -2.72 1.05
C SER A 10 8.88 -2.96 -0.46
N GLN A 11 9.42 -4.09 -0.91
CA GLN A 11 9.41 -4.49 -2.31
C GLN A 11 8.62 -5.78 -2.50
N VAL A 12 7.91 -5.87 -3.62
CA VAL A 12 7.16 -7.06 -4.05
C VAL A 12 7.47 -7.33 -5.51
N LYS A 13 7.50 -8.62 -5.90
CA LYS A 13 7.47 -9.01 -7.32
C LYS A 13 6.02 -9.21 -7.73
N ALA A 14 5.57 -8.46 -8.74
CA ALA A 14 4.20 -8.54 -9.23
C ALA A 14 4.13 -8.17 -10.71
N LYS A 15 3.16 -8.77 -11.42
CA LYS A 15 2.93 -8.54 -12.86
C LYS A 15 2.07 -7.30 -13.16
N ASP A 16 1.25 -6.88 -12.21
CA ASP A 16 0.34 -5.75 -12.32
C ASP A 16 0.10 -5.10 -10.94
N LEU A 17 -0.53 -3.92 -10.93
CA LEU A 17 -0.76 -3.13 -9.71
C LEU A 17 -1.67 -3.83 -8.69
N LYS A 18 -2.69 -4.56 -9.16
CA LYS A 18 -3.62 -5.28 -8.27
C LYS A 18 -2.86 -6.37 -7.51
N THR A 19 -2.07 -7.15 -8.24
CA THR A 19 -1.20 -8.19 -7.68
C THR A 19 -0.16 -7.56 -6.74
N ALA A 20 0.43 -6.41 -7.10
CA ALA A 20 1.40 -5.72 -6.26
C ALA A 20 0.81 -5.28 -4.92
N LEU A 21 -0.39 -4.68 -4.92
CA LEU A 21 -1.08 -4.28 -3.70
C LEU A 21 -1.45 -5.47 -2.82
N ASN A 22 -1.97 -6.55 -3.42
CA ASN A 22 -2.30 -7.77 -2.67
C ASN A 22 -1.04 -8.42 -2.06
N SER A 23 0.07 -8.52 -2.80
CA SER A 23 1.33 -9.01 -2.24
C SER A 23 1.88 -8.09 -1.16
N TRP A 24 1.66 -6.78 -1.30
CA TRP A 24 2.08 -5.81 -0.30
C TRP A 24 1.29 -5.95 1.00
N THR A 25 -0.03 -6.18 0.99
CA THR A 25 -0.78 -6.44 2.22
C THR A 25 -0.30 -7.68 2.94
N GLN A 26 0.11 -8.73 2.23
CA GLN A 26 0.72 -9.92 2.85
C GLN A 26 2.03 -9.58 3.57
N ILE A 27 2.88 -8.72 2.99
CA ILE A 27 4.07 -8.20 3.65
C ILE A 27 3.70 -7.41 4.91
N LEU A 28 2.70 -6.52 4.82
CA LEU A 28 2.23 -5.77 5.99
C LEU A 28 1.72 -6.70 7.10
N THR A 29 1.01 -7.78 6.76
CA THR A 29 0.52 -8.76 7.74
C THR A 29 1.66 -9.41 8.50
N ARG A 30 2.72 -9.81 7.78
CA ARG A 30 3.95 -10.36 8.35
C ARG A 30 4.67 -9.34 9.24
N ASP A 31 4.81 -8.11 8.74
CA ASP A 31 5.62 -7.07 9.39
C ASP A 31 4.83 -6.18 10.35
N ARG A 32 3.53 -6.45 10.58
CA ARG A 32 2.62 -5.56 11.33
C ARG A 32 3.14 -5.13 12.70
N LEU A 33 3.87 -6.00 13.40
CA LEU A 33 4.41 -5.71 14.73
C LEU A 33 5.52 -4.64 14.69
N LYS A 34 6.14 -4.42 13.53
CA LYS A 34 7.14 -3.37 13.29
C LYS A 34 6.51 -2.03 12.90
N ILE A 35 5.24 -2.04 12.49
CA ILE A 35 4.52 -0.85 12.03
C ILE A 35 3.56 -0.43 13.14
N LYS A 36 3.99 0.54 13.95
CA LYS A 36 3.21 1.03 15.09
C LYS A 36 1.80 1.42 14.66
N HIS A 37 0.81 1.10 15.48
CA HIS A 37 -0.62 1.37 15.24
C HIS A 37 -1.28 0.58 14.09
N LEU A 38 -0.55 -0.27 13.36
CA LEU A 38 -1.13 -1.13 12.32
C LEU A 38 -1.68 -2.42 12.94
N THR A 39 -2.93 -2.37 13.39
CA THR A 39 -3.62 -3.55 13.94
C THR A 39 -4.14 -4.48 12.85
N LEU A 40 -4.42 -5.73 13.21
CA LEU A 40 -5.01 -6.71 12.28
C LEU A 40 -6.36 -6.23 11.71
N ASN A 41 -7.16 -5.53 12.51
CA ASN A 41 -8.44 -4.98 12.04
C ASN A 41 -8.25 -3.86 11.01
N LYS A 42 -7.27 -2.98 11.21
CA LYS A 42 -6.92 -1.94 10.21
C LYS A 42 -6.43 -2.58 8.91
N LEU A 43 -5.66 -3.66 9.00
CA LEU A 43 -5.16 -4.39 7.84
C LEU A 43 -6.28 -5.11 7.07
N LYS A 44 -7.20 -5.81 7.75
CA LYS A 44 -8.37 -6.44 7.10
C LYS A 44 -9.24 -5.41 6.36
N ARG A 45 -9.40 -4.22 6.94
CA ARG A 45 -10.11 -3.12 6.28
C ARG A 45 -9.36 -2.61 5.05
N LEU A 46 -8.05 -2.44 5.15
CA LEU A 46 -7.20 -2.05 4.02
C LEU A 46 -7.29 -3.07 2.88
N GLU A 47 -7.24 -4.37 3.18
CA GLU A 47 -7.41 -5.43 2.18
C GLU A 47 -8.77 -5.33 1.46
N LYS A 48 -9.84 -5.05 2.21
CA LYS A 48 -11.17 -4.83 1.63
C LYS A 48 -11.20 -3.57 0.75
N GLU A 49 -10.63 -2.45 1.20
CA GLU A 49 -10.56 -1.22 0.40
C GLU A 49 -9.73 -1.40 -0.88
N ILE A 50 -8.69 -2.25 -0.86
CA ILE A 50 -7.92 -2.60 -2.06
C ILE A 50 -8.74 -3.45 -3.05
N GLN A 51 -9.60 -4.34 -2.55
CA GLN A 51 -10.44 -5.20 -3.39
C GLN A 51 -11.63 -4.44 -4.00
N ASP A 52 -12.28 -3.61 -3.19
CA ASP A 52 -13.53 -2.92 -3.54
C ASP A 52 -13.29 -1.51 -4.11
N GLY A 53 -12.15 -0.90 -3.81
CA GLY A 53 -11.90 0.52 -4.03
C GLY A 53 -11.31 0.88 -5.39
N GLU A 54 -11.05 2.17 -5.56
CA GLU A 54 -10.48 2.72 -6.78
C GLU A 54 -9.05 2.24 -7.01
N ARG A 55 -8.69 2.12 -8.30
CA ARG A 55 -7.34 1.72 -8.70
C ARG A 55 -6.36 2.88 -8.43
N PRO A 56 -5.09 2.56 -8.10
CA PRO A 56 -4.07 3.59 -7.94
C PRO A 56 -3.99 4.53 -9.16
N THR A 57 -3.96 5.83 -8.88
CA THR A 57 -3.88 6.88 -9.88
C THR A 57 -2.44 7.04 -10.34
N LYS A 58 -2.22 7.10 -11.65
CA LYS A 58 -0.90 7.40 -12.22
C LYS A 58 -0.56 8.87 -11.98
N LEU A 59 0.63 9.16 -11.46
CA LEU A 59 1.04 10.55 -11.21
C LEU A 59 1.42 11.26 -12.51
N LYS A 60 0.87 12.46 -12.73
CA LYS A 60 1.11 13.26 -13.93
C LYS A 60 2.60 13.65 -14.04
N GLY A 61 3.16 13.51 -15.24
CA GLY A 61 4.57 13.83 -15.50
C GLY A 61 5.57 12.75 -15.06
N LEU A 62 5.12 11.70 -14.36
CA LEU A 62 5.99 10.62 -13.88
C LEU A 62 5.71 9.31 -14.63
N LYS A 63 6.78 8.59 -14.97
CA LYS A 63 6.70 7.25 -15.54
C LYS A 63 6.77 6.22 -14.42
N ASN A 64 5.93 5.18 -14.50
CA ASN A 64 5.99 4.02 -13.59
C ASN A 64 5.74 4.33 -12.10
N ILE A 65 5.07 5.43 -11.79
CA ILE A 65 4.71 5.83 -10.43
C ILE A 65 3.21 6.03 -10.33
N TRP A 66 2.63 5.43 -9.29
CA TRP A 66 1.22 5.55 -8.94
C TRP A 66 1.07 5.95 -7.47
N PHE A 67 -0.07 6.52 -7.15
CA PHE A 67 -0.47 6.90 -5.82
C PHE A 67 -1.85 6.32 -5.51
N THR A 68 -2.06 5.93 -4.26
CA THR A 68 -3.38 5.63 -3.71
C THR A 68 -3.42 6.01 -2.23
N SER A 69 -4.63 6.25 -1.73
CA SER A 69 -4.89 6.58 -0.34
C SER A 69 -6.04 5.76 0.21
N PHE A 70 -5.93 5.33 1.47
CA PHE A 70 -6.95 4.54 2.15
C PHE A 70 -7.40 5.27 3.41
N LEU A 71 -8.71 5.42 3.57
CA LEU A 71 -9.26 6.14 4.71
C LEU A 71 -9.48 5.17 5.86
N THR A 72 -8.76 5.36 6.96
CA THR A 72 -9.07 4.68 8.22
C THR A 72 -9.96 5.57 9.09
N LYS A 73 -10.51 5.03 10.18
CA LYS A 73 -11.38 5.81 11.10
C LYS A 73 -10.69 7.06 11.66
N GLU A 74 -9.37 7.05 11.79
CA GLU A 74 -8.61 8.07 12.53
C GLU A 74 -7.57 8.80 11.66
N ASN A 75 -7.18 8.22 10.53
CA ASN A 75 -6.09 8.74 9.70
C ASN A 75 -6.19 8.23 8.26
N ILE A 76 -5.42 8.83 7.35
CA ILE A 76 -5.27 8.41 5.97
C ILE A 76 -3.94 7.67 5.82
N ILE A 77 -3.97 6.52 5.15
CA ILE A 77 -2.77 5.82 4.72
C ILE A 77 -2.46 6.31 3.31
N HIS A 78 -1.26 6.84 3.08
CA HIS A 78 -0.81 7.21 1.74
C HIS A 78 0.19 6.19 1.19
N VAL A 79 0.01 5.77 -0.06
CA VAL A 79 0.84 4.73 -0.68
C VAL A 79 1.34 5.21 -2.04
N ASN A 80 2.65 5.42 -2.12
CA ASN A 80 3.36 5.55 -3.39
C ASN A 80 3.78 4.16 -3.88
N ILE A 81 3.46 3.84 -5.13
CA ILE A 81 3.78 2.57 -5.78
C ILE A 81 4.72 2.88 -6.95
N ILE A 82 5.92 2.30 -6.92
CA ILE A 82 6.97 2.57 -7.90
C ILE A 82 7.33 1.25 -8.57
N LYS A 83 7.09 1.15 -9.89
CA LYS A 83 7.56 0.00 -10.66
C LYS A 83 9.03 0.22 -11.04
N THR A 84 9.88 -0.65 -10.53
CA THR A 84 11.32 -0.67 -10.82
C THR A 84 11.65 -1.70 -11.90
N ALA A 85 12.85 -1.62 -12.48
CA ALA A 85 13.35 -2.65 -13.38
C ALA A 85 13.55 -3.96 -12.63
N SER A 86 13.21 -5.08 -13.27
CA SER A 86 13.56 -6.41 -12.79
C SER A 86 15.08 -6.59 -12.84
N ARG A 87 15.70 -6.87 -11.69
CA ARG A 87 17.04 -7.47 -11.60
C ARG A 87 16.94 -8.98 -11.72
#